data_AF-A0A3D5Y3W7-F1
#
_entry.id   AF-A0A3D5Y3W7-F1
#
_cell.length_a   1.000
_cell.length_b   1.000
_cell.length_c   1.000
_cell.angle_alpha   90.00
_cell.angle_beta   90.00
_cell.angle_gamma   90.00
#
_symmetry.space_group_name_H-M   'P 1'
#
loop_
_entity.id
_entity.type
_entity.pdbx_description
1 polymer ?
#
loop_
_entity_poly.entity_id
_entity_poly.type
_entity_poly.pdbx_seq_one_letter_code
_entity_poly.pdbx_strand_id
1 'polypeptide(L)' 'KFNVDFPYLLAMLHDSFISRRNTIVVPGGKMGLAMEIILAPIVDNLIDRKRELERSARRTDY' A
#
# COMPACT_ATOMS: atom_id res chain seq x y z
N LYS A 1 3.56 7.80 6.91
CA LYS A 1 3.61 8.05 5.45
C LYS A 1 3.91 6.71 4.78
N PHE A 2 3.21 6.33 3.70
CA PHE A 2 3.45 5.05 3.02
C PHE A 2 4.84 5.08 2.37
N ASN A 3 5.71 4.13 2.73
CA ASN A 3 7.06 4.03 2.20
C ASN A 3 7.02 3.30 0.85
N VAL A 4 6.52 3.98 -0.18
CA VAL A 4 6.32 3.41 -1.50
C VAL A 4 7.61 3.44 -2.31
N ASP A 5 8.05 2.28 -2.79
CA ASP A 5 9.23 2.13 -3.64
C ASP A 5 8.84 2.30 -5.12
N PHE A 6 9.00 3.51 -5.64
CA PHE A 6 8.70 3.81 -7.04
C PHE A 6 9.58 3.06 -8.04
N PRO A 7 10.92 2.92 -7.86
CA PRO A 7 11.74 2.06 -8.70
C PRO A 7 11.21 0.63 -8.81
N TYR A 8 10.80 0.02 -7.70
CA TYR A 8 10.19 -1.30 -7.70
C TYR A 8 8.87 -1.32 -8.48
N LEU A 9 7.99 -0.33 -8.25
CA LEU A 9 6.73 -0.23 -8.99
C LEU A 9 6.93 -0.10 -10.50
N LEU A 10 7.94 0.66 -10.95
CA LEU A 10 8.26 0.78 -12.38
C LEU A 10 8.76 -0.53 -13.00
N ALA A 11 9.54 -1.31 -12.24
CA ALA A 11 10.02 -2.61 -12.69
C ALA A 11 8.89 -3.63 -12.83
N MET A 12 7.92 -3.61 -11.91
CA MET A 12 6.78 -4.53 -11.88
C MET A 12 5.65 -4.12 -12.84
N LEU A 13 5.41 -2.83 -12.99
CA LEU A 13 4.34 -2.28 -13.81
C LEU A 13 4.92 -1.73 -15.11
N HIS A 14 5.22 -2.63 -16.06
CA HIS A 14 5.74 -2.25 -17.38
C HIS A 14 4.91 -1.14 -18.04
N ASP A 15 5.54 -0.29 -18.85
CA ASP A 15 4.93 0.89 -19.51
C ASP A 15 4.33 1.94 -18.55
N SER A 16 4.60 1.82 -17.24
CA SER A 16 4.28 2.87 -16.26
C SER A 16 5.40 3.88 -16.19
N PHE A 17 5.08 5.11 -15.81
CA PHE A 17 6.06 6.18 -15.64
C PHE A 17 5.62 7.17 -14.56
N ILE A 18 6.57 7.92 -14.01
CA ILE A 18 6.32 8.91 -12.97
C ILE A 18 5.90 10.23 -13.62
N SER A 19 4.68 10.71 -13.37
CA SER A 19 4.21 12.02 -13.87
C SER A 19 4.57 13.17 -12.93
N ARG A 20 4.68 12.89 -11.63
CA ARG A 20 5.10 13.82 -10.56
C ARG A 20 5.85 13.06 -9.47
N ARG A 21 6.58 13.77 -8.61
CA ARG A 21 7.39 13.18 -7.52
C ARG A 21 6.66 12.09 -6.70
N ASN A 22 5.35 12.21 -6.52
CA ASN A 22 4.51 11.29 -5.75
C ASN A 22 3.37 10.67 -6.57
N THR A 23 3.50 10.62 -7.90
CA THR A 23 2.43 10.14 -8.78
C THR A 23 3.01 9.30 -9.92
N ILE A 24 2.51 8.08 -10.05
CA ILE A 24 2.81 7.16 -11.15
C ILE A 24 1.58 7.03 -12.05
N VAL A 25 1.81 6.99 -13.36
CA VAL A 25 0.81 6.67 -14.37
C VAL A 25 0.91 5.18 -14.65
N VAL A 26 -0.21 4.48 -14.55
CA VAL A 26 -0.30 3.04 -14.79
C VAL A 26 -1.20 2.80 -16.00
N PRO A 27 -0.80 1.95 -16.95
CA PRO A 27 -1.67 1.52 -18.04
C PRO A 27 -2.96 0.87 -17.51
N GLY A 28 -4.11 1.20 -18.09
CA GLY A 28 -5.43 0.74 -17.59
C GLY A 28 -5.53 -0.78 -17.42
N GLY A 29 -4.94 -1.56 -18.34
CA GLY A 29 -4.93 -3.04 -18.26
C GLY A 29 -4.11 -3.62 -17.10
N LYS A 30 -3.29 -2.81 -16.42
CA LYS A 30 -2.43 -3.24 -15.29
C LYS A 30 -2.93 -2.71 -13.94
N MET A 31 -4.09 -2.05 -13.91
CA MET A 31 -4.63 -1.44 -12.69
C MET A 31 -4.89 -2.45 -11.57
N GLY A 32 -5.36 -3.66 -11.89
CA GLY A 32 -5.56 -4.72 -10.91
C GLY A 32 -4.25 -5.12 -10.21
N LEU A 33 -3.20 -5.37 -11.01
CA LEU A 33 -1.86 -5.68 -10.50
C LEU A 33 -1.26 -4.52 -9.69
N ALA A 34 -1.42 -3.29 -10.18
CA ALA A 34 -0.96 -2.10 -9.45
C ALA A 34 -1.68 -1.97 -8.09
N MET A 35 -2.98 -2.25 -8.05
CA MET A 35 -3.75 -2.22 -6.83
C MET A 35 -3.25 -3.25 -5.82
N GLU A 36 -2.99 -4.47 -6.27
CA GLU A 36 -2.47 -5.55 -5.42
C GLU A 36 -1.11 -5.17 -4.81
N ILE A 37 -0.15 -4.77 -5.65
CA ILE A 37 1.21 -4.44 -5.19
C ILE A 37 1.22 -3.24 -4.24
N ILE A 38 0.40 -2.22 -4.50
CA ILE A 38 0.40 -0.97 -3.71
C ILE A 38 -0.46 -1.11 -2.45
N LEU A 39 -1.67 -1.65 -2.55
CA LEU A 39 -2.64 -1.64 -1.45
C LEU A 39 -2.52 -2.83 -0.49
N ALA A 40 -2.13 -4.02 -0.95
CA ALA A 40 -2.07 -5.20 -0.08
C ALA A 40 -1.26 -4.95 1.21
N PRO A 41 0.00 -4.47 1.16
CA PRO A 41 0.77 -4.24 2.40
C PRO A 41 0.20 -3.12 3.27
N ILE A 42 -0.53 -2.17 2.68
CA ILE A 42 -1.20 -1.10 3.42
C ILE A 42 -2.38 -1.66 4.20
N VAL A 43 -3.20 -2.49 3.56
CA VAL A 43 -4.36 -3.13 4.19
C VAL A 43 -3.92 -4.07 5.29
N ASP A 44 -2.88 -4.87 5.08
CA ASP A 44 -2.31 -5.76 6.10
C ASP A 44 -1.88 -4.96 7.34
N ASN A 45 -1.13 -3.86 7.15
CA ASN A 45 -0.72 -3.01 8.25
C ASN A 45 -1.90 -2.37 8.99
N LEU A 46 -2.96 -1.98 8.29
CA LEU A 46 -4.17 -1.42 8.89
C LEU A 46 -4.90 -2.45 9.76
N ILE A 47 -5.02 -3.69 9.27
CA ILE A 47 -5.66 -4.79 10.00
C ILE A 47 -4.88 -5.12 11.27
N ASP A 48 -3.56 -5.20 11.19
CA ASP A 48 -2.72 -5.48 12.34
C ASP A 48 -2.80 -4.36 13.39
N ARG A 49 -2.75 -3.10 12.96
CA ARG A 49 -2.90 -1.96 13.86
C ARG A 49 -4.28 -1.91 14.53
N LYS A 50 -5.34 -2.29 13.82
CA LYS A 50 -6.68 -2.45 14.40
C LYS A 50 -6.66 -3.52 15.51
N ARG A 51 -6.09 -4.69 15.25
CA ARG A 51 -6.00 -5.79 16.23
C ARG A 51 -5.20 -5.38 17.47
N GLU A 52 -4.12 -4.62 17.30
CA GLU A 52 -3.33 -4.08 18.41
C GLU A 52 -4.13 -3.14 19.31
N LEU A 53 -4.86 -2.19 18.70
CA LEU A 53 -5.73 -1.26 19.44
C LEU A 53 -6.84 -1.98 20.22
N GLU A 54 -7.46 -3.00 19.63
CA GLU A 54 -8.47 -3.83 20.31
C GLU A 54 -7.86 -4.62 21.48
N ARG A 55 -6.59 -5.06 21.37
CA ARG A 55 -5.86 -5.74 22.44
C ARG A 55 -5.40 -4.80 23.55
N SER A 56 -5.10 -3.54 23.26
CA SER A 56 -4.75 -2.54 24.27
C SER A 56 -5.98 -2.06 25.03
N ALA A 57 -7.10 -1.82 24.34
CA ALA A 57 -8.35 -1.40 24.97
C ALA A 57 -8.83 -2.43 26.01
N ARG A 58 -8.85 -3.72 25.65
CA ARG A 58 -9.20 -4.81 26.58
C ARG A 58 -8.26 -4.95 27.79
N ARG A 59 -7.05 -4.39 27.74
CA ARG A 59 -6.06 -4.46 28.83
C ARG A 59 -6.17 -3.30 29.81
N THR A 60 -6.75 -2.17 29.40
CA THR A 60 -6.99 -1.00 30.26
C THR A 60 -8.30 -1.07 31.05
N ASP A 61 -9.17 -2.03 30.75
CA ASP A 61 -10.45 -2.25 31.45
C ASP A 61 -10.32 -3.09 32.75
N TYR A 62 -9.12 -3.14 33.35
CA TYR A 62 -8.79 -3.82 34.62
C TYR A 62 -8.08 -2.89 35.60
#